data_AF-A0A2G5IHF5-F1
#
_entry.id   AF-A0A2G5IHF5-F1
#
_cell.length_a   1.000
_cell.length_b   1.000
_cell.length_c   1.000
_cell.angle_alpha   90.00
_cell.angle_beta   90.00
_cell.angle_gamma   90.00
#
_symmetry.space_group_name_H-M   'P 1'
#
loop_
_entity.id
_entity.type
_entity.pdbx_description
1 polymer ?
#
loop_
_entity_poly.entity_id
_entity_poly.type
_entity_poly.pdbx_seq_one_letter_code
_entity_poly.pdbx_strand_id
1 'polypeptide(L)'
;MSLTFGPDRQTREFQCDCCQAPIERAWNFIYADGAAYAVYFANCYHHKDRDHDAWIDVIFGTWGAGSEQWTDHVSFACRVGPVAGQDTPASTLVTAGLAHPDGPLFGTKLDRETALQHPKLSEFWEVSDFILENDPLVRGHVYGR
;
A
#
# COMPACT_ATOMS: atom_id res chain seq x y z
N MET A 1 -13.14 -1.71 -13.27
CA MET A 1 -13.12 -2.97 -12.48
C MET A 1 -13.83 -2.66 -11.16
N SER A 2 -14.58 -3.59 -10.56
CA SER A 2 -15.18 -3.34 -9.24
C SER A 2 -14.24 -3.84 -8.15
N LEU A 3 -13.71 -2.92 -7.35
CA LEU A 3 -12.82 -3.26 -6.24
C LEU A 3 -13.59 -3.42 -4.92
N THR A 4 -13.25 -4.46 -4.15
CA THR A 4 -13.75 -4.68 -2.80
C THR A 4 -12.64 -5.16 -1.88
N PHE A 5 -12.74 -4.90 -0.58
CA PHE A 5 -11.86 -5.53 0.40
C PHE A 5 -12.24 -7.00 0.63
N GLY A 6 -11.24 -7.82 0.94
CA GLY A 6 -11.47 -9.16 1.48
C GLY A 6 -12.15 -9.12 2.86
N PRO A 7 -12.69 -10.25 3.34
CA PRO A 7 -13.42 -10.29 4.61
C PRO A 7 -12.53 -10.07 5.84
N ASP A 8 -11.23 -10.37 5.74
CA ASP A 8 -10.30 -10.47 6.87
C ASP A 8 -9.35 -9.28 6.98
N ARG A 9 -9.88 -8.05 6.93
CA ARG A 9 -9.07 -6.83 7.13
C ARG A 9 -8.35 -6.88 8.47
N GLN A 10 -7.04 -6.70 8.44
CA GLN A 10 -6.20 -6.70 9.63
C GLN A 10 -5.64 -5.31 9.91
N THR A 11 -5.39 -5.04 11.18
CA THR A 11 -4.66 -3.86 11.63
C THR A 11 -3.66 -4.21 12.73
N ARG A 12 -2.59 -3.43 12.83
CA ARG A 12 -1.58 -3.57 13.88
C ARG A 12 -0.91 -2.24 14.17
N GLU A 13 -0.62 -1.99 15.44
CA GLU A 13 0.24 -0.88 15.87
C GLU A 13 1.65 -1.37 16.23
N PHE A 14 2.67 -0.56 15.94
CA PHE A 14 4.06 -0.74 16.37
C PHE A 14 4.79 0.60 16.45
N GLN A 15 6.04 0.62 16.89
CA GLN A 15 6.83 1.84 17.06
C GLN A 15 7.86 2.03 15.94
N CYS A 16 8.09 3.27 15.49
CA CYS A 16 9.19 3.56 14.56
C CYS A 16 10.54 3.38 15.25
N ASP A 17 11.45 2.61 14.66
CA ASP A 17 12.83 2.51 15.15
C ASP A 17 13.54 3.87 15.22
N CYS A 18 13.16 4.80 14.32
CA CYS A 18 13.76 6.12 14.20
C CYS A 18 13.47 7.08 15.37
N CYS A 19 12.25 7.06 15.92
CA CYS A 19 11.77 8.07 16.88
C CYS A 19 10.76 7.55 17.90
N GLN A 20 10.46 6.25 17.88
CA GLN A 20 9.50 5.57 18.76
C GLN A 20 8.05 6.07 18.66
N ALA A 21 7.74 6.93 17.68
CA ALA A 21 6.38 7.32 17.37
C ALA A 21 5.55 6.12 16.90
N PRO A 22 4.23 6.09 17.18
CA PRO A 22 3.37 5.01 16.74
C PRO A 22 3.28 4.97 15.21
N ILE A 23 3.17 3.75 14.70
CA ILE A 23 2.88 3.43 13.32
C ILE A 23 1.68 2.50 13.35
N GLU A 24 0.62 2.88 12.65
CA GLU A 24 -0.55 2.05 12.46
C GLU A 24 -0.50 1.42 11.08
N ARG A 25 -0.64 0.10 11.00
CA ARG A 25 -0.67 -0.63 9.74
C ARG A 25 -2.03 -1.24 9.51
N ALA A 26 -2.55 -1.09 8.30
CA ALA A 26 -3.67 -1.86 7.79
C ALA A 26 -3.19 -2.78 6.65
N TRP A 27 -3.75 -3.99 6.54
CA TRP A 27 -3.55 -4.84 5.38
C TRP A 27 -4.78 -5.71 5.13
N ASN A 28 -5.04 -6.00 3.86
CA ASN A 28 -6.07 -6.92 3.44
C ASN A 28 -5.82 -7.38 2.00
N PHE A 29 -6.56 -8.39 1.58
CA PHE A 29 -6.80 -8.64 0.18
C PHE A 29 -7.68 -7.55 -0.43
N ILE A 30 -7.43 -7.29 -1.71
CA ILE A 30 -8.28 -6.54 -2.61
C ILE A 30 -8.76 -7.50 -3.67
N TYR A 31 -10.07 -7.52 -3.84
CA TYR A 31 -10.76 -8.33 -4.82
C TYR A 31 -11.13 -7.44 -6.00
N ALA A 32 -10.96 -7.97 -7.20
CA ALA A 32 -11.43 -7.39 -8.45
C ALA A 32 -12.53 -8.28 -8.99
N ASP A 33 -13.74 -7.74 -9.15
CA ASP A 33 -14.89 -8.46 -9.71
C ASP A 33 -15.15 -9.81 -9.01
N GLY A 34 -14.91 -9.87 -7.70
CA GLY A 34 -15.15 -11.04 -6.85
C GLY A 34 -13.99 -12.04 -6.74
N ALA A 35 -12.84 -11.80 -7.38
CA ALA A 35 -11.64 -12.64 -7.27
C ALA A 35 -10.49 -11.90 -6.57
N ALA A 36 -9.71 -12.61 -5.75
CA ALA A 36 -8.53 -12.04 -5.09
C ALA A 36 -7.53 -11.55 -6.16
N TYR A 37 -7.17 -10.28 -6.07
CA TYR A 37 -6.46 -9.57 -7.13
C TYR A 37 -5.13 -8.97 -6.66
N ALA A 38 -5.15 -8.39 -5.46
CA ALA A 38 -3.96 -7.85 -4.83
C ALA A 38 -3.99 -8.02 -3.30
N VAL A 39 -2.85 -7.85 -2.66
CA VAL A 39 -2.74 -7.57 -1.22
C VAL A 39 -2.15 -6.19 -1.07
N TYR A 40 -2.66 -5.39 -0.12
CA TYR A 40 -2.00 -4.14 0.25
C TYR A 40 -1.48 -4.19 1.68
N PHE A 41 -0.40 -3.45 1.93
CA PHE A 41 0.05 -3.06 3.26
C PHE A 41 0.17 -1.55 3.30
N ALA A 42 -0.57 -0.89 4.20
CA ALA A 42 -0.51 0.55 4.39
C ALA A 42 0.04 0.86 5.78
N ASN A 43 1.18 1.55 5.84
CA ASN A 43 1.80 2.03 7.08
C ASN A 43 1.54 3.52 7.25
N CYS A 44 0.82 3.88 8.30
CA CYS A 44 0.44 5.24 8.66
C CYS A 44 1.39 5.74 9.76
N TYR A 45 2.31 6.64 9.40
CA TYR A 45 3.37 7.11 10.29
C TYR A 45 2.96 8.39 11.02
N HIS A 46 3.03 8.37 12.36
CA HIS A 46 2.65 9.49 13.23
C HIS A 46 3.87 10.27 13.77
N HIS A 47 4.83 10.58 12.90
CA HIS A 47 6.00 11.36 13.30
C HIS A 47 5.61 12.75 13.82
N LYS A 48 6.15 13.16 14.97
CA LYS A 48 5.81 14.46 15.59
C LYS A 48 6.36 15.67 14.83
N ASP A 49 7.55 15.53 14.24
CA ASP A 49 8.29 16.60 13.57
C ASP A 49 8.47 16.36 12.05
N ARG A 50 7.62 15.51 11.47
CA ARG A 50 7.65 15.18 10.04
C ARG A 50 6.23 15.10 9.49
N ASP A 51 6.16 15.01 8.17
CA ASP A 51 4.91 14.82 7.47
C ASP A 51 4.17 13.56 7.94
N HIS A 52 2.86 13.72 8.08
CA HIS A 52 1.92 12.67 8.47
C HIS A 52 1.60 11.80 7.24
N ASP A 53 2.52 10.90 6.93
CA ASP A 53 2.51 10.14 5.69
C ASP A 53 1.95 8.74 5.83
N ALA A 54 1.29 8.26 4.78
CA ALA A 54 1.00 6.85 4.57
C ALA A 54 1.95 6.27 3.50
N TRP A 55 2.50 5.10 3.76
CA TRP A 55 3.28 4.32 2.80
C TRP A 55 2.52 3.05 2.45
N ILE A 56 2.14 2.91 1.19
CA ILE A 56 1.24 1.86 0.72
C ILE A 56 2.00 0.99 -0.28
N ASP A 57 2.20 -0.28 0.07
CA ASP A 57 2.62 -1.34 -0.85
C ASP A 57 1.36 -2.03 -1.41
N VAL A 58 1.34 -2.28 -2.72
CA VAL A 58 0.31 -3.08 -3.40
C VAL A 58 1.00 -4.17 -4.19
N ILE A 59 0.63 -5.41 -3.90
CA ILE A 59 1.19 -6.60 -4.53
C ILE A 59 0.12 -7.23 -5.41
N PHE A 60 0.33 -7.18 -6.72
CA PHE A 60 -0.49 -7.89 -7.69
C PHE A 60 0.06 -9.29 -7.92
N GLY A 61 -0.81 -10.24 -8.26
CA GLY A 61 -0.41 -11.60 -8.64
C GLY A 61 -1.51 -12.62 -8.41
N THR A 62 -1.17 -13.89 -8.56
CA THR A 62 -2.07 -15.01 -8.33
C THR A 62 -2.22 -15.29 -6.84
N TRP A 63 -3.43 -15.09 -6.32
CA TRP A 63 -3.78 -15.30 -4.92
C TRP A 63 -4.77 -16.47 -4.73
N GLY A 64 -4.91 -16.96 -3.50
CA GLY A 64 -5.86 -18.05 -3.16
C GLY A 64 -5.31 -19.47 -3.32
N ALA A 65 -4.08 -19.60 -3.83
CA ALA A 65 -3.29 -20.82 -3.79
C ALA A 65 -2.20 -20.73 -2.70
N GLY A 66 -1.62 -21.87 -2.32
CA GLY A 66 -0.50 -21.91 -1.37
C GLY A 66 0.70 -21.10 -1.86
N SER A 67 1.58 -20.70 -0.94
CA SER A 67 2.68 -19.78 -1.23
C SER A 67 3.71 -20.33 -2.24
N GLU A 68 3.70 -21.64 -2.47
CA GLU A 68 4.46 -22.31 -3.52
C GLU A 68 4.06 -21.89 -4.95
N GLN A 69 2.90 -21.26 -5.13
CA GLN A 69 2.37 -20.85 -6.43
C GLN A 69 2.51 -19.35 -6.71
N TRP A 70 3.02 -18.57 -5.74
CA TRP A 70 3.24 -17.12 -5.87
C TRP A 70 4.48 -16.82 -6.71
N THR A 71 4.37 -17.07 -8.02
CA THR A 71 5.48 -16.93 -8.98
C THR A 71 5.36 -15.70 -9.88
N ASP A 72 4.21 -15.03 -9.86
CA ASP A 72 3.87 -13.88 -10.71
C ASP A 72 3.65 -12.59 -9.91
N HIS A 73 4.05 -12.58 -8.64
CA HIS A 73 3.86 -11.40 -7.79
C HIS A 73 4.72 -10.23 -8.24
N VAL A 74 4.12 -9.04 -8.28
CA VAL A 74 4.78 -7.77 -8.55
C VAL A 74 4.30 -6.72 -7.57
N SER A 75 5.24 -6.05 -6.90
CA SER A 75 4.97 -5.03 -5.89
C SER A 75 5.21 -3.63 -6.42
N PHE A 76 4.20 -2.78 -6.24
CA PHE A 76 4.27 -1.34 -6.38
C PHE A 76 4.19 -0.68 -5.01
N ALA A 77 4.68 0.55 -4.89
CA ALA A 77 4.45 1.34 -3.69
C ALA A 77 4.32 2.84 -3.97
N CYS A 78 3.59 3.52 -3.09
CA CYS A 78 3.55 4.97 -3.05
C CYS A 78 3.67 5.51 -1.62
N ARG A 79 4.24 6.71 -1.51
CA ARG A 79 4.09 7.59 -0.35
C ARG A 79 2.94 8.54 -0.62
N VAL A 80 2.03 8.67 0.34
CA VAL A 80 0.91 9.61 0.32
C VAL A 80 1.05 10.54 1.50
N GLY A 81 1.05 11.85 1.25
CA GLY A 81 1.31 12.82 2.30
C GLY A 81 1.18 14.26 1.82
N PRO A 82 1.35 15.24 2.72
CA PRO A 82 1.31 16.65 2.37
C PRO A 82 2.39 17.02 1.34
N VAL A 83 2.03 17.98 0.49
CA VAL A 83 2.93 18.59 -0.48
C VAL A 83 2.89 20.10 -0.26
N ALA A 84 4.07 20.72 -0.16
CA ALA A 84 4.18 22.16 0.05
C ALA A 84 3.42 22.93 -1.06
N GLY A 85 2.51 23.80 -0.65
CA GLY A 85 1.68 24.59 -1.57
C GLY A 85 0.44 23.87 -2.11
N GLN A 86 0.10 22.68 -1.60
CA GLN A 86 -1.16 22.00 -1.90
C GLN A 86 -2.02 21.83 -0.64
N ASP A 87 -3.33 21.97 -0.80
CA ASP A 87 -4.30 21.79 0.28
C ASP A 87 -4.63 20.31 0.52
N THR A 88 -4.40 19.46 -0.47
CA THR A 88 -4.65 18.02 -0.43
C THR A 88 -3.35 17.23 -0.48
N PRO A 89 -3.28 16.05 0.17
CA PRO A 89 -2.14 15.16 0.04
C PRO A 89 -2.00 14.63 -1.39
N ALA A 90 -0.78 14.25 -1.77
CA ALA A 90 -0.51 13.67 -3.08
C ALA A 90 0.19 12.31 -2.94
N SER A 91 -0.10 11.41 -3.87
CA SER A 91 0.53 10.10 -3.98
C SER A 91 1.73 10.14 -4.92
N THR A 92 2.85 9.57 -4.50
CA THR A 92 4.10 9.54 -5.27
C THR A 92 4.68 8.13 -5.25
N LEU A 93 4.98 7.56 -6.44
CA LEU A 93 5.66 6.26 -6.54
C LEU A 93 7.01 6.27 -5.83
N VAL A 94 7.27 5.19 -5.10
CA VAL A 94 8.51 4.90 -4.37
C VAL A 94 8.93 3.46 -4.64
N THR A 95 10.11 3.06 -4.18
CA THR A 95 10.52 1.65 -4.23
C THR A 95 9.64 0.79 -3.34
N ALA A 96 9.12 -0.30 -3.88
CA ALA A 96 8.23 -1.21 -3.16
C ALA A 96 8.97 -2.11 -2.17
N GLY A 97 8.27 -2.52 -1.11
CA GLY A 97 8.69 -3.53 -0.16
C GLY A 97 9.96 -3.19 0.62
N LEU A 98 10.32 -1.91 0.76
CA LEU A 98 11.54 -1.48 1.47
C LEU A 98 11.59 -1.95 2.93
N ALA A 99 10.43 -2.07 3.58
CA ALA A 99 10.32 -2.52 4.97
C ALA A 99 10.35 -4.05 5.13
N HIS A 100 10.44 -4.80 4.03
CA HIS A 100 10.30 -6.25 4.02
C HIS A 100 11.47 -6.92 3.28
N PRO A 101 11.96 -8.08 3.74
CA PRO A 101 12.93 -8.87 2.99
C PRO A 101 12.33 -9.35 1.66
N ASP A 102 13.18 -9.78 0.74
CA ASP A 102 12.72 -10.40 -0.51
C ASP A 102 12.10 -11.76 -0.23
N GLY A 103 11.08 -12.11 -1.00
CA GLY A 103 10.39 -13.39 -0.88
C GLY A 103 9.14 -13.47 -1.76
N PRO A 104 8.56 -14.67 -1.90
CA PRO A 104 7.46 -14.92 -2.84
C PRO A 104 6.26 -14.00 -2.63
N LEU A 105 5.99 -13.60 -1.38
CA LEU A 105 4.88 -12.71 -1.07
C LEU A 105 4.97 -11.36 -1.79
N PHE A 106 6.15 -10.74 -1.87
CA PHE A 106 6.33 -9.47 -2.58
C PHE A 106 6.75 -9.65 -4.05
N GLY A 107 7.22 -10.85 -4.41
CA GLY A 107 7.70 -11.14 -5.76
C GLY A 107 8.71 -10.10 -6.25
N THR A 108 8.47 -9.56 -7.45
CA THR A 108 9.32 -8.50 -8.03
C THR A 108 8.95 -7.15 -7.44
N LYS A 109 9.82 -6.57 -6.61
CA LYS A 109 9.66 -5.21 -6.06
C LYS A 109 10.11 -4.18 -7.08
N LEU A 110 9.19 -3.36 -7.57
CA LEU A 110 9.52 -2.31 -8.52
C LEU A 110 10.12 -1.11 -7.80
N ASP A 111 11.18 -0.54 -8.39
CA ASP A 111 11.57 0.82 -8.09
C ASP A 111 10.66 1.83 -8.82
N ARG A 112 10.84 3.11 -8.51
CA ARG A 112 10.02 4.18 -9.11
C ARG A 112 10.12 4.22 -10.64
N GLU A 113 11.32 4.06 -11.19
CA GLU A 113 11.54 4.18 -12.64
C GLU A 113 10.85 3.04 -13.40
N THR A 114 11.01 1.81 -12.90
CA THR A 114 10.39 0.62 -13.46
C THR A 114 8.87 0.67 -13.29
N ALA A 115 8.38 1.10 -12.12
CA ALA A 115 6.95 1.25 -11.86
C ALA A 115 6.27 2.26 -12.80
N LEU A 116 6.94 3.37 -13.12
CA LEU A 116 6.44 4.38 -14.05
C LEU A 116 6.25 3.86 -15.49
N GLN A 117 6.97 2.80 -15.86
CA GLN A 117 6.90 2.20 -17.19
C GLN A 117 6.08 0.90 -17.21
N HIS A 118 5.60 0.44 -16.05
CA HIS A 118 4.98 -0.87 -15.93
C HIS A 118 3.54 -0.85 -16.50
N PRO A 119 3.12 -1.88 -17.27
CA PRO A 119 1.77 -1.93 -17.86
C PRO A 119 0.62 -1.83 -16.86
N LYS A 120 0.84 -2.29 -15.62
CA LYS A 120 -0.13 -2.25 -14.51
C LYS A 120 -0.16 -0.92 -13.75
N LEU A 121 0.55 0.13 -14.18
CA LEU A 121 0.60 1.40 -13.46
C LEU A 121 -0.78 2.02 -13.23
N SER A 122 -1.68 1.96 -14.22
CA SER A 122 -3.04 2.48 -14.07
C SER A 122 -3.85 1.69 -13.03
N GLU A 123 -3.68 0.37 -13.00
CA GLU A 123 -4.34 -0.52 -12.04
C GLU A 123 -3.80 -0.29 -10.62
N PHE A 124 -2.51 -0.01 -10.48
CA PHE A 124 -1.92 0.39 -9.22
C PHE A 124 -2.58 1.65 -8.66
N TRP A 125 -2.78 2.68 -9.48
CA TRP A 125 -3.44 3.90 -9.04
C TRP A 125 -4.92 3.68 -8.70
N GLU A 126 -5.65 2.90 -9.49
CA GLU A 126 -7.05 2.53 -9.18
C GLU A 126 -7.16 1.83 -7.81
N VAL A 127 -6.21 0.92 -7.51
CA VAL A 127 -6.13 0.24 -6.21
C VAL A 127 -5.72 1.20 -5.09
N SER A 128 -4.74 2.07 -5.33
CA SER A 128 -4.27 3.06 -4.35
C SER A 128 -5.40 4.03 -3.95
N ASP A 129 -6.13 4.56 -4.93
CA ASP A 129 -7.27 5.44 -4.72
C ASP A 129 -8.37 4.71 -3.93
N PHE A 130 -8.68 3.47 -4.29
CA PHE A 130 -9.64 2.65 -3.55
C PHE A 130 -9.24 2.49 -2.07
N ILE A 131 -7.97 2.22 -1.77
CA ILE A 131 -7.47 2.11 -0.38
C ILE A 131 -7.64 3.45 0.35
N LEU A 132 -7.20 4.56 -0.27
CA LEU A 132 -7.27 5.91 0.31
C LEU A 132 -8.72 6.35 0.60
N GLU A 133 -9.66 5.95 -0.25
CA GLU A 133 -11.06 6.33 -0.14
C GLU A 133 -11.86 5.44 0.80
N ASN A 134 -11.47 4.17 0.98
CA ASN A 134 -12.34 3.17 1.61
C ASN A 134 -11.72 2.47 2.83
N ASP A 135 -10.39 2.41 2.98
CA ASP A 135 -9.81 1.87 4.21
C ASP A 135 -9.98 2.90 5.35
N PRO A 136 -10.69 2.58 6.44
CA PRO A 136 -11.03 3.56 7.46
C PRO A 136 -9.81 4.11 8.21
N LEU A 137 -8.76 3.30 8.38
CA LEU A 137 -7.53 3.72 9.06
C LEU A 137 -6.71 4.62 8.14
N VAL A 138 -6.49 4.18 6.89
CA VAL A 138 -5.71 4.98 5.93
C VAL A 138 -6.42 6.29 5.61
N ARG A 139 -7.72 6.25 5.35
CA ARG A 139 -8.53 7.45 5.09
C ARG A 139 -8.50 8.40 6.27
N GLY A 140 -8.72 7.88 7.49
CA GLY A 140 -8.68 8.67 8.72
C GLY A 140 -7.31 9.31 8.94
N HIS A 141 -6.24 8.57 8.69
CA HIS A 141 -4.87 9.08 8.78
C HIS A 141 -4.61 10.20 7.76
N VAL A 142 -4.89 9.96 6.49
CA VAL A 142 -4.51 10.86 5.39
C VAL A 142 -5.42 12.10 5.32
N TYR A 143 -6.73 11.96 5.59
CA TYR A 143 -7.71 13.02 5.38
C TYR A 143 -8.43 13.49 6.66
N GLY A 144 -8.34 12.74 7.76
CA GLY A 144 -9.13 12.97 8.98
C GLY A 144 -8.56 13.98 9.97
N ARG A 145 -8.03 15.11 9.48
CA ARG A 145 -7.54 16.19 10.34
C ARG A 145 -8.60 16.72 11.30
#